data_AF-A0A7C9N0Y9-F1
#
_entry.id   AF-A0A7C9N0Y9-F1
#
_cell.length_a   1.000
_cell.length_b   1.000
_cell.length_c   1.000
_cell.angle_alpha   90.00
_cell.angle_beta   90.00
_cell.angle_gamma   90.00
#
_symmetry.space_group_name_H-M   'P 1'
#
loop_
_entity.id
_entity.type
_entity.pdbx_description
1 polymer ?
#
loop_
_entity_poly.entity_id
_entity_poly.type
_entity_poly.pdbx_seq_one_letter_code
_entity_poly.pdbx_strand_id
1 'polypeptide(L)' 'MPQSLKDFIDIAFKLAVLAAVACFLFLYAEGRSVGRFQYIANGEQEYIMDTVTGVIYQGGFSMNHITGKETLSSTGQKPR' A
#
# COMPACT_ATOMS: atom_id res chain seq x y z
N MET A 1 -42.40 6.18 -21.68
CA MET A 1 -41.23 7.10 -21.68
C MET A 1 -40.73 7.30 -23.10
N PRO A 2 -40.34 8.53 -23.49
CA PRO A 2 -39.75 8.82 -24.79
C PRO A 2 -38.48 8.00 -25.04
N GLN A 3 -38.24 7.59 -26.28
CA GLN A 3 -37.05 6.80 -26.64
C GLN A 3 -35.75 7.57 -26.33
N SER A 4 -35.72 8.87 -26.65
CA SER A 4 -34.60 9.77 -26.34
C SER A 4 -34.23 9.82 -24.85
N LEU A 5 -35.22 9.71 -23.96
CA LEU A 5 -34.98 9.70 -22.52
C LEU A 5 -34.31 8.39 -22.07
N LYS A 6 -34.71 7.25 -22.66
CA LYS A 6 -34.08 5.96 -22.39
C LYS A 6 -32.62 5.95 -22.83
N ASP A 7 -32.36 6.45 -24.03
CA ASP A 7 -31.01 6.51 -24.60
C ASP A 7 -30.09 7.41 -23.77
N PHE A 8 -30.60 8.56 -23.30
CA PHE A 8 -29.87 9.44 -22.39
C PHE A 8 -29.51 8.75 -21.07
N ILE A 9 -30.48 8.07 -20.44
CA ILE A 9 -30.25 7.36 -19.18
C ILE A 9 -29.24 6.23 -19.36
N ASP A 10 -29.32 5.47 -20.45
CA ASP A 10 -28.39 4.39 -20.76
C ASP A 10 -26.96 4.91 -20.94
N ILE A 11 -26.77 6.01 -21.67
CA ILE A 11 -25.47 6.66 -21.84
C ILE A 11 -24.93 7.17 -20.50
N ALA A 12 -25.77 7.87 -19.71
CA ALA A 12 -25.37 8.40 -18.42
C ALA A 12 -24.96 7.29 -17.44
N PHE A 13 -25.69 6.17 -17.43
CA PHE A 13 -25.36 5.02 -16.60
C PHE A 13 -24.02 4.39 -16.99
N LYS A 14 -23.78 4.19 -18.29
CA LYS A 14 -22.50 3.65 -18.79
C LYS A 14 -21.32 4.54 -18.42
N LEU A 15 -21.48 5.86 -18.54
CA LEU A 15 -20.46 6.83 -18.13
C LEU A 15 -20.21 6.79 -16.61
N ALA A 16 -21.28 6.69 -15.81
CA ALA A 16 -21.16 6.57 -14.36
C ALA A 16 -20.41 5.29 -13.94
N VAL A 17 -20.70 4.16 -14.59
CA VAL A 17 -19.99 2.89 -14.34
C VAL A 17 -18.52 3.02 -14.70
N LEU A 18 -18.19 3.59 -15.86
CA LEU A 18 -16.80 3.82 -16.26
C LEU A 18 -16.05 4.71 -15.25
N ALA A 19 -16.69 5.80 -14.80
CA ALA A 19 -16.11 6.69 -13.79
C ALA A 19 -15.90 5.99 -12.45
N ALA A 20 -16.86 5.16 -12.01
CA ALA A 20 -16.75 4.39 -10.78
C ALA A 20 -15.59 3.38 -10.85
N VAL A 21 -15.45 2.66 -11.97
CA VAL A 21 -14.34 1.73 -12.19
C VAL A 21 -13.00 2.46 -12.21
N ALA A 22 -12.91 3.59 -12.92
CA ALA A 22 -11.68 4.39 -12.96
C ALA A 22 -11.28 4.90 -11.57
N CYS A 23 -12.23 5.41 -10.80
CA CYS A 23 -12.01 5.86 -9.42
C CYS A 23 -11.56 4.70 -8.52
N PHE A 24 -12.22 3.53 -8.62
CA PHE A 24 -11.82 2.35 -7.88
C PHE A 24 -10.38 1.91 -8.21
N LEU A 25 -10.02 1.86 -9.50
CA LEU A 25 -8.68 1.50 -9.94
C LEU A 25 -7.63 2.50 -9.45
N PHE A 26 -7.94 3.80 -9.49
CA PHE A 26 -7.07 4.86 -8.98
C PHE A 26 -6.79 4.68 -7.48
N LEU A 27 -7.84 4.57 -6.67
CA LEU A 27 -7.72 4.39 -5.22
C LEU A 27 -7.04 3.06 -4.85
N TYR A 28 -7.32 2.00 -5.59
CA TYR A 28 -6.67 0.70 -5.39
C TYR A 28 -5.17 0.75 -5.74
N ALA A 29 -4.79 1.48 -6.79
CA ALA A 29 -3.40 1.67 -7.17
C ALA A 29 -2.64 2.52 -6.14
N GLU A 30 -3.23 3.60 -5.61
CA GLU A 30 -2.63 4.37 -4.52
C GLU A 30 -2.48 3.54 -3.24
N GLY A 31 -3.54 2.80 -2.86
CA GLY A 31 -3.56 1.96 -1.66
C GLY A 31 -2.62 0.75 -1.70
N ARG A 32 -2.18 0.30 -2.88
CA ARG A 32 -1.19 -0.79 -3.01
C ARG A 32 0.17 -0.47 -2.38
N SER A 33 0.50 0.81 -2.25
CA SER A 33 1.70 1.25 -1.52
C SER A 33 1.60 1.05 0.00
N VAL A 34 0.37 0.81 0.51
CA VAL A 34 0.05 0.51 1.91
C VAL A 34 -0.07 -1.01 2.10
N GLY A 35 0.86 -1.77 1.53
CA GLY A 35 1.04 -3.17 1.91
C GLY A 35 1.43 -3.27 3.40
N ARG A 36 1.20 -4.43 4.02
CA ARG A 36 1.65 -4.69 5.40
C ARG A 36 3.13 -4.38 5.57
N PHE A 37 3.95 -4.59 4.54
CA PHE A 37 5.37 -4.27 4.53
C PHE A 37 5.61 -3.13 3.55
N GLN A 38 5.99 -1.97 4.07
CA GLN A 38 6.36 -0.80 3.29
C GLN A 38 7.88 -0.72 3.19
N TYR A 39 8.42 -0.75 1.97
CA TYR A 39 9.83 -0.50 1.75
C TYR A 39 10.09 1.01 1.68
N ILE A 40 11.05 1.49 2.46
CA ILE A 40 11.43 2.90 2.55
C ILE A 40 12.91 2.99 2.21
N ALA A 41 13.24 3.78 1.18
CA ALA A 41 14.59 4.06 0.73
C ALA A 41 14.82 5.57 0.71
N ASN A 42 15.40 6.11 1.79
CA ASN A 42 15.66 7.55 1.96
C ASN A 42 17.14 7.89 1.72
N GLY A 43 17.71 7.38 0.63
CA GLY A 43 19.08 7.68 0.17
C GLY A 43 20.23 7.10 1.01
N GLU A 44 20.15 7.15 2.34
CA GLU A 44 21.15 6.60 3.26
C GLU A 44 20.68 5.34 4.00
N GLN A 45 19.36 5.15 4.11
CA GLN A 45 18.77 4.01 4.81
C GLN A 45 17.68 3.36 3.97
N GLU A 46 17.87 2.07 3.74
CA GLU A 46 16.88 1.16 3.17
C GLU A 46 16.37 0.26 4.29
N TYR A 47 15.07 0.31 4.55
CA TYR A 47 14.42 -0.54 5.55
C TYR A 47 13.01 -0.91 5.13
N ILE A 48 12.51 -2.00 5.70
CA ILE A 48 11.13 -2.47 5.51
C ILE A 48 10.38 -2.23 6.81
N MET A 49 9.25 -1.52 6.78
CA MET A 49 8.40 -1.32 7.95
C MET A 49 7.15 -2.20 7.84
N ASP A 50 6.85 -3.02 8.85
CA ASP A 50 5.52 -3.58 9.05
C ASP A 50 4.59 -2.44 9.51
N THR A 51 3.72 -1.97 8.62
CA THR A 51 2.81 -0.84 8.83
C THR A 51 1.70 -1.14 9.83
N VAL A 52 1.47 -2.42 10.15
CA VAL A 52 0.47 -2.87 11.14
C VAL A 52 1.07 -2.92 12.54
N THR A 53 2.29 -3.43 12.68
CA THR A 53 2.93 -3.64 13.99
C THR A 53 3.93 -2.56 14.36
N GLY A 54 4.35 -1.75 13.38
CA GLY A 54 5.42 -0.79 13.53
C GLY A 54 6.82 -1.41 13.63
N VAL A 55 7.01 -2.66 13.26
CA VAL A 55 8.33 -3.28 13.29
C VAL A 55 9.11 -2.87 12.04
N ILE A 56 10.27 -2.26 12.24
CA ILE A 56 11.25 -1.93 11.19
C ILE A 56 12.20 -3.10 11.06
N TYR A 57 12.48 -3.54 9.83
CA TYR A 57 13.44 -4.56 9.47
C TYR A 57 14.56 -3.91 8.64
N GLN A 58 15.80 -4.00 9.11
CA GLN A 58 16.95 -3.39 8.46
C GLN A 58 18.21 -4.21 8.73
N GLY A 59 18.96 -4.57 7.68
CA GLY A 59 20.29 -5.18 7.82
C GLY A 59 20.34 -6.50 8.59
N GLY A 60 19.25 -7.28 8.65
CA GLY A 60 19.17 -8.52 9.45
C GLY A 60 18.73 -8.30 10.90
N PHE A 61 18.36 -7.08 11.27
CA PHE A 61 17.80 -6.72 12.56
C PHE A 61 16.34 -6.32 12.42
N SER A 62 15.56 -6.46 13.49
CA SER A 62 14.25 -5.84 13.59
C SER A 62 14.11 -4.99 14.84
N MET A 63 13.41 -3.87 14.74
CA MET A 63 13.17 -2.94 15.83
C MET A 63 11.71 -2.54 15.85
N ASN A 64 11.04 -2.70 16.99
CA ASN A 64 9.71 -2.14 17.16
C ASN A 64 9.84 -0.62 17.39
N HIS A 65 9.38 0.22 16.45
CA HIS A 65 9.56 1.67 16.55
C HIS A 65 8.73 2.32 17.67
N ILE A 66 7.70 1.64 18.19
CA ILE A 66 6.83 2.13 19.26
C ILE A 66 7.48 1.90 20.63
N THR A 67 8.08 0.72 20.82
CA THR A 67 8.65 0.30 22.12
C THR A 67 10.17 0.41 22.19
N GLY A 68 10.85 0.64 21.05
CA GLY A 68 12.31 0.68 20.96
C GLY A 68 12.99 -0.67 21.15
N LYS A 69 12.22 -1.77 21.26
CA LYS A 69 12.78 -3.10 21.48
C LYS A 69 13.38 -3.65 20.17
N GLU A 70 14.68 -3.87 20.20
CA GLU A 70 15.43 -4.51 19.12
C GLU A 70 15.41 -6.04 19.28
N THR A 71 15.26 -6.75 18.17
CA THR A 71 15.43 -8.20 18.07
C THR A 71 16.52 -8.47 17.04
N LEU A 72 17.63 -9.02 17.53
CA LEU A 72 18.70 -9.53 16.68
C LEU A 72 18.18 -10.80 15.99
N SER A 73 18.28 -10.89 14.65
CA SER A 73 18.02 -12.19 14.02
C SER A 73 19.07 -13.18 14.49
N SER A 74 18.64 -14.30 15.06
CA SER A 74 19.52 -15.37 15.57
C SER A 74 20.18 -16.18 14.46
N THR A 75 20.02 -15.78 13.20
CA THR A 75 20.59 -16.45 12.02
C THR A 75 21.58 -15.54 11.29
N GLY A 76 22.83 -15.59 11.75
CA GLY A 76 23.94 -15.79 10.81
C GLY A 76 24.84 -14.62 10.43
N GLN A 77 25.11 -13.64 11.30
CA GLN A 77 26.23 -12.72 11.09
C GLN A 77 27.32 -12.92 12.16
N LYS A 78 28.41 -13.58 11.76
CA LYS A 78 29.69 -13.45 12.47
C LYS A 78 30.17 -12.00 12.30
N PRO A 79 30.50 -11.29 13.39
CA PRO A 79 31.12 -9.98 13.27
C PRO A 79 32.50 -10.14 12.60
N ARG A 80 32.77 -9.31 11.59
CA ARG A 80 34.13 -8.99 11.15
C ARG A 80 34.43 -7.58 11.61
#